data_AF-A0A0S8JF40-F1
#
_entry.id   AF-A0A0S8JF40-F1
#
_cell.length_a   1.000
_cell.length_b   1.000
_cell.length_c   1.000
_cell.angle_alpha   90.00
_cell.angle_beta   90.00
_cell.angle_gamma   90.00
#
_symmetry.space_group_name_H-M   'P 1'
#
loop_
_entity.id
_entity.type
_entity.pdbx_description
1 polymer ?
#
loop_
_entity_poly.entity_id
_entity_poly.type
_entity_poly.pdbx_seq_one_letter_code
_entity_poly.pdbx_strand_id
1 'polypeptide(L)'
;MPQFAELTTMEWNSKSWRVQDYSYQVPRGDVYSNVVQKPLTSRDIPRVGALYAGMSFGFQMAGSGTKGTPPGDGPLLTACALKHVNVPATSDTYSVTGDLDTDFTAYSIFGYPGGNLKDSCLNSAGNVSWEFMPGQPVIARYDFAGEFADITSSPVTAPLGTSARPVCAKGLALTLKSKTIVPKRIGINLNNTLDSPRYNIAGTHGVSPPLVVNQQPSFEVTLELPALTDIAFITDFVAETKHTLHIVLGSVAGNIITIDCDGYMNAMPQITEGDGLIIITATYDMSWIDGDTKLQFVYT
;
A
#
# COMPACT_ATOMS: atom_id res chain seq x y z
N MET A 1 6.77 -5.28 -28.33
CA MET A 1 7.32 -3.93 -28.03
C MET A 1 6.81 -2.98 -29.10
N PRO A 2 6.19 -1.82 -28.78
CA PRO A 2 6.26 -1.06 -27.53
C PRO A 2 4.92 -1.06 -26.76
N GLN A 3 4.96 -1.22 -25.43
CA GLN A 3 3.83 -0.94 -24.53
C GLN A 3 4.40 -0.24 -23.30
N PHE A 4 4.76 1.03 -23.48
CA PHE A 4 4.90 2.01 -22.41
C PHE A 4 4.28 3.29 -22.94
N ALA A 5 2.96 3.25 -23.15
CA ALA A 5 2.20 4.44 -23.43
C ALA A 5 1.68 4.96 -22.08
N GLU A 6 2.05 6.21 -21.80
CA GLU A 6 1.64 7.06 -20.66
C GLU A 6 2.46 6.90 -19.37
N LEU A 7 3.70 7.41 -19.42
CA LEU A 7 4.44 7.84 -18.23
C LEU A 7 3.72 9.04 -17.60
N THR A 8 2.95 8.79 -16.54
CA THR A 8 2.31 9.83 -15.74
C THR A 8 3.22 10.22 -14.57
N THR A 9 3.89 11.36 -14.72
CA THR A 9 4.76 11.93 -13.67
C THR A 9 3.91 12.39 -12.49
N MET A 10 4.08 11.82 -11.29
CA MET A 10 3.41 12.34 -10.09
C MET A 10 4.41 13.01 -9.15
N GLU A 11 4.32 14.33 -9.03
CA GLU A 11 5.12 15.09 -8.07
C GLU A 11 4.42 15.10 -6.70
N TRP A 12 4.88 14.25 -5.79
CA TRP A 12 4.21 14.08 -4.50
C TRP A 12 5.03 14.59 -3.31
N ASN A 13 4.66 15.76 -2.82
CA ASN A 13 5.38 16.49 -1.78
C ASN A 13 5.27 15.83 -0.39
N SER A 14 6.41 15.47 0.23
CA SER A 14 6.49 15.03 1.63
C SER A 14 6.11 16.09 2.66
N LYS A 15 5.91 17.36 2.25
CA LYS A 15 5.27 18.43 3.04
C LYS A 15 3.75 18.49 2.87
N SER A 16 3.14 17.57 2.12
CA SER A 16 1.70 17.36 2.24
C SER A 16 1.42 17.01 3.71
N TRP A 17 0.48 17.71 4.33
CA TRP A 17 0.17 17.60 5.77
C TRP A 17 -0.30 16.20 6.21
N ARG A 18 -0.42 15.27 5.26
CA ARG A 18 -0.83 13.87 5.46
C ARG A 18 0.31 12.86 5.38
N VAL A 19 1.53 13.29 5.06
CA VAL A 19 2.70 12.42 4.97
C VAL A 19 3.31 12.24 6.36
N GLN A 20 3.58 11.02 6.74
CA GLN A 20 4.28 10.67 7.98
C GLN A 20 5.36 9.64 7.71
N ASP A 21 6.36 9.56 8.59
CA ASP A 21 7.41 8.52 8.56
C ASP A 21 8.11 8.38 7.20
N TYR A 22 8.38 9.51 6.53
CA TYR A 22 9.09 9.51 5.25
C TYR A 22 10.50 8.96 5.41
N SER A 23 10.83 7.98 4.58
CA SER A 23 12.18 7.47 4.43
C SER A 23 12.52 7.28 2.96
N TYR A 24 13.72 7.70 2.59
CA TYR A 24 14.33 7.42 1.31
C TYR A 24 15.61 6.63 1.57
N GLN A 25 15.75 5.52 0.88
CA GLN A 25 16.95 4.70 0.93
C GLN A 25 17.43 4.53 -0.51
N VAL A 26 18.72 4.73 -0.74
CA VAL A 26 19.39 4.18 -1.94
C VAL A 26 20.01 2.88 -1.44
N PRO A 27 19.37 1.71 -1.63
CA PRO A 27 19.96 0.51 -1.10
C PRO A 27 21.24 0.25 -1.91
N ARG A 28 22.28 -0.06 -1.14
CA ARG A 28 23.69 -0.06 -1.54
C ARG A 28 23.90 -0.70 -2.91
N GLY A 29 24.53 0.02 -3.83
CA GLY A 29 25.05 -0.60 -5.04
C GLY A 29 26.06 -1.68 -4.68
N ASP A 30 25.93 -2.84 -5.32
CA ASP A 30 26.88 -3.93 -5.14
C ASP A 30 28.28 -3.43 -5.46
N VAL A 31 29.15 -3.37 -4.45
CA VAL A 31 30.54 -2.99 -4.66
C VAL A 31 31.26 -4.22 -5.19
N TYR A 32 31.59 -4.21 -6.47
CA TYR A 32 32.54 -5.19 -6.99
C TYR A 32 33.90 -4.94 -6.33
N SER A 33 34.26 -5.82 -5.40
CA SER A 33 35.59 -5.88 -4.80
C SER A 33 36.22 -7.21 -5.15
N ASN A 34 37.47 -7.17 -5.64
CA ASN A 34 38.22 -8.39 -5.90
C ASN A 34 38.52 -9.10 -4.56
N VAL A 35 38.23 -10.40 -4.48
CA VAL A 35 38.42 -11.24 -3.27
C VAL A 35 39.90 -11.35 -2.87
N VAL A 36 40.82 -11.05 -3.78
CA VAL A 36 42.27 -10.98 -3.50
C VAL A 36 42.59 -9.64 -2.84
N GLN A 37 42.97 -9.65 -1.56
CA GLN A 37 43.48 -8.48 -0.86
C GLN A 37 44.84 -8.08 -1.45
N LYS A 38 44.81 -7.15 -2.39
CA LYS A 38 46.01 -6.51 -2.95
C LYS A 38 46.60 -5.52 -1.95
N PRO A 39 47.93 -5.32 -1.92
CA PRO A 39 48.56 -4.29 -1.10
C PRO A 39 47.98 -2.89 -1.38
N LEU A 40 48.04 -1.97 -0.40
CA LEU A 40 47.36 -0.67 -0.47
C LEU A 40 47.67 0.13 -1.74
N THR A 41 48.87 -0.02 -2.29
CA THR A 41 49.35 0.65 -3.51
C THR A 41 48.80 0.06 -4.81
N SER A 42 48.19 -1.14 -4.78
CA SER A 42 47.61 -1.81 -5.95
C SER A 42 46.15 -2.23 -5.73
N ARG A 43 45.50 -1.69 -4.69
CA ARG A 43 44.09 -1.93 -4.43
C ARG A 43 43.22 -1.26 -5.49
N ASP A 44 42.35 -2.03 -6.11
CA ASP A 44 41.40 -1.50 -7.09
C ASP A 44 40.41 -0.55 -6.38
N ILE A 45 40.10 0.57 -7.03
CA ILE A 45 39.07 1.50 -6.54
C ILE A 45 37.72 0.76 -6.61
N PRO A 46 36.90 0.74 -5.54
CA PRO A 46 35.59 0.10 -5.57
C PRO A 46 34.76 0.65 -6.74
N ARG A 47 34.14 -0.25 -7.51
CA ARG A 47 33.21 0.12 -8.58
C ARG A 47 31.79 0.03 -8.05
N VAL A 48 30.98 1.03 -8.40
CA VAL A 48 29.56 1.03 -8.10
C VAL A 48 28.87 0.04 -9.04
N GLY A 49 28.14 -0.92 -8.48
CA GLY A 49 27.28 -1.84 -9.21
C GLY A 49 25.92 -1.25 -9.52
N ALA A 50 24.90 -2.11 -9.62
CA ALA A 50 23.54 -1.69 -9.90
C ALA A 50 22.98 -0.78 -8.79
N LEU A 51 22.26 0.29 -9.16
CA LEU A 51 21.64 1.22 -8.21
C LEU A 51 20.11 1.21 -8.36
N TYR A 52 19.42 1.19 -7.22
CA TYR A 52 17.97 1.28 -7.14
C TYR A 52 17.57 2.22 -6.00
N ALA A 53 16.33 2.68 -6.01
CA ALA A 53 15.78 3.56 -4.99
C ALA A 53 14.65 2.86 -4.25
N GLY A 54 14.60 3.07 -2.94
CA GLY A 54 13.50 2.69 -2.06
C GLY A 54 12.89 3.93 -1.42
N MET A 55 11.57 4.00 -1.39
CA MET A 55 10.84 5.11 -0.76
C MET A 55 9.65 4.57 0.02
N SER A 56 9.61 4.91 1.31
CA SER A 56 8.53 4.49 2.20
C SER A 56 7.96 5.69 2.95
N PHE A 57 6.64 5.75 3.08
CA PHE A 57 5.94 6.80 3.82
C PHE A 57 4.51 6.38 4.18
N GLY A 58 3.99 6.96 5.26
CA GLY A 58 2.58 6.88 5.64
C GLY A 58 1.77 8.01 5.01
N PHE A 59 0.56 7.70 4.55
CA PHE A 59 -0.44 8.65 4.08
C PHE A 59 -1.73 8.50 4.87
N GLN A 60 -2.29 9.62 5.32
CA GLN A 60 -3.61 9.60 5.95
C GLN A 60 -4.71 9.51 4.88
N MET A 61 -5.49 8.43 4.91
CA MET A 61 -6.57 8.21 3.94
C MET A 61 -7.63 9.31 4.05
N ALA A 62 -8.00 9.88 2.90
CA ALA A 62 -9.18 10.73 2.76
C ALA A 62 -9.64 10.73 1.31
N GLY A 63 -10.92 11.00 1.09
CA GLY A 63 -11.43 11.26 -0.24
C GLY A 63 -10.90 12.56 -0.86
N SER A 64 -11.38 12.84 -2.06
CA SER A 64 -11.06 14.06 -2.79
C SER A 64 -11.78 15.31 -2.26
N GLY A 65 -12.94 15.11 -1.61
CA GLY A 65 -13.88 16.14 -1.23
C GLY A 65 -14.99 16.37 -2.26
N THR A 66 -15.01 15.63 -3.38
CA THR A 66 -16.05 15.72 -4.41
C THR A 66 -16.31 14.35 -5.03
N LYS A 67 -17.59 13.98 -5.18
CA LYS A 67 -17.99 12.69 -5.77
C LYS A 67 -17.45 12.49 -7.19
N GLY A 68 -16.97 11.28 -7.47
CA GLY A 68 -16.39 10.91 -8.77
C GLY A 68 -15.11 11.69 -9.13
N THR A 69 -14.45 12.30 -8.15
CA THR A 69 -13.09 12.83 -8.28
C THR A 69 -12.14 11.90 -7.53
N PRO A 70 -11.07 11.38 -8.18
CA PRO A 70 -10.10 10.49 -7.56
C PRO A 70 -9.50 11.07 -6.27
N PRO A 71 -9.24 10.23 -5.25
CA PRO A 71 -8.58 10.67 -4.03
C PRO A 71 -7.11 11.02 -4.30
N GLY A 72 -6.48 11.72 -3.36
CA GLY A 72 -5.12 12.25 -3.54
C GLY A 72 -4.04 11.17 -3.54
N ASP A 73 -4.30 10.02 -2.91
CA ASP A 73 -3.49 8.81 -2.95
C ASP A 73 -3.87 7.87 -4.09
N GLY A 74 -4.86 8.22 -4.91
CA GLY A 74 -5.32 7.40 -6.03
C GLY A 74 -4.19 6.90 -6.94
N PRO A 75 -3.26 7.75 -7.39
CA PRO A 75 -2.14 7.29 -8.21
C PRO A 75 -1.15 6.41 -7.43
N LEU A 76 -0.99 6.59 -6.12
CA LEU A 76 -0.18 5.70 -5.27
C LEU A 76 -0.81 4.32 -5.16
N LEU A 77 -2.13 4.24 -5.07
CA LEU A 77 -2.87 2.98 -5.07
C LEU A 77 -2.69 2.25 -6.41
N THR A 78 -2.75 2.98 -7.52
CA THR A 78 -2.45 2.41 -8.84
C THR A 78 -0.99 1.96 -8.95
N ALA A 79 -0.05 2.68 -8.34
CA ALA A 79 1.37 2.29 -8.18
C ALA A 79 1.60 1.08 -7.24
N CYS A 80 0.56 0.60 -6.56
CA CYS A 80 0.53 -0.66 -5.83
C CYS A 80 -0.32 -1.75 -6.51
N ALA A 81 -0.49 -1.70 -7.83
CA ALA A 81 -1.22 -2.70 -8.61
C ALA A 81 -2.70 -2.85 -8.25
N LEU A 82 -3.33 -1.73 -7.86
CA LEU A 82 -4.79 -1.63 -7.82
C LEU A 82 -5.33 -1.01 -9.11
N LYS A 83 -6.34 -1.64 -9.68
CA LYS A 83 -7.05 -1.13 -10.86
C LYS A 83 -8.03 -0.06 -10.45
N HIS A 84 -7.89 1.10 -11.08
CA HIS A 84 -8.78 2.23 -10.89
C HIS A 84 -9.90 2.23 -11.92
N VAL A 85 -11.14 2.41 -11.45
CA VAL A 85 -12.33 2.62 -12.27
C VAL A 85 -13.05 3.87 -11.75
N ASN A 86 -13.08 4.92 -12.56
CA ASN A 86 -13.84 6.13 -12.27
C ASN A 86 -15.26 6.03 -12.86
N VAL A 87 -16.27 6.29 -12.04
CA VAL A 87 -17.64 6.55 -12.46
C VAL A 87 -17.92 8.03 -12.22
N PRO A 88 -17.94 8.86 -13.28
CA PRO A 88 -18.06 10.30 -13.15
C PRO A 88 -19.22 10.73 -12.25
N ALA A 89 -18.97 11.74 -11.42
CA ALA A 89 -19.91 12.28 -10.43
C ALA A 89 -20.46 11.27 -9.40
N THR A 90 -19.97 10.02 -9.38
CA THR A 90 -20.52 8.94 -8.56
C THR A 90 -19.46 8.38 -7.63
N SER A 91 -18.43 7.73 -8.16
CA SER A 91 -17.46 6.98 -7.36
C SER A 91 -16.13 6.78 -8.07
N ASP A 92 -15.09 6.54 -7.27
CA ASP A 92 -13.79 6.06 -7.72
C ASP A 92 -13.50 4.73 -7.02
N THR A 93 -13.33 3.66 -7.78
CA THR A 93 -13.10 2.31 -7.25
C THR A 93 -11.67 1.86 -7.54
N TYR A 94 -10.97 1.37 -6.52
CA TYR A 94 -9.64 0.76 -6.61
C TYR A 94 -9.74 -0.70 -6.18
N SER A 95 -9.51 -1.64 -7.09
CA SER A 95 -9.64 -3.07 -6.79
C SER A 95 -8.41 -3.89 -7.16
N VAL A 96 -8.20 -4.97 -6.42
CA VAL A 96 -7.19 -6.00 -6.72
C VAL A 96 -7.52 -6.61 -8.09
N THR A 97 -6.53 -6.69 -8.98
CA THR A 97 -6.75 -7.22 -10.34
C THR A 97 -6.68 -8.73 -10.39
N GLY A 98 -5.82 -9.36 -9.58
CA GLY A 98 -5.50 -10.80 -9.68
C GLY A 98 -4.73 -11.19 -10.95
N ASP A 99 -4.63 -10.27 -11.92
CA ASP A 99 -3.83 -10.36 -13.13
C ASP A 99 -2.85 -9.17 -13.12
N LEU A 100 -1.56 -9.47 -12.98
CA LEU A 100 -0.50 -8.49 -12.74
C LEU A 100 0.33 -8.22 -14.01
N ASP A 101 0.14 -8.98 -15.08
CA ASP A 101 1.03 -8.98 -16.25
C ASP A 101 0.73 -7.85 -17.25
N THR A 102 -0.43 -7.19 -17.17
CA THR A 102 -0.85 -6.24 -18.22
C THR A 102 -1.39 -4.88 -17.76
N ASP A 103 -1.81 -4.73 -16.50
CA ASP A 103 -2.66 -3.61 -16.06
C ASP A 103 -2.01 -2.66 -15.01
N PHE A 104 -0.71 -2.82 -14.72
CA PHE A 104 -0.03 -2.00 -13.70
C PHE A 104 0.67 -0.76 -14.30
N THR A 105 0.29 0.44 -13.83
CA THR A 105 0.98 1.69 -14.18
C THR A 105 2.09 2.00 -13.17
N ALA A 106 3.33 2.06 -13.64
CA ALA A 106 4.45 2.52 -12.82
C ALA A 106 4.43 4.04 -12.68
N TYR A 107 4.66 4.54 -11.45
CA TYR A 107 4.71 5.98 -11.17
C TYR A 107 6.10 6.39 -10.69
N SER A 108 6.55 7.57 -11.10
CA SER A 108 7.74 8.18 -10.51
C SER A 108 7.33 9.01 -9.29
N ILE A 109 7.98 8.79 -8.15
CA ILE A 109 7.68 9.44 -6.88
C ILE A 109 8.85 10.34 -6.50
N PHE A 110 8.53 11.57 -6.10
CA PHE A 110 9.51 12.58 -5.75
C PHE A 110 9.31 13.09 -4.33
N GLY A 111 10.25 12.83 -3.44
CA GLY A 111 10.21 13.31 -2.06
C GLY A 111 10.95 14.64 -1.87
N TYR A 112 10.49 15.46 -0.92
CA TYR A 112 11.08 16.74 -0.58
C TYR A 112 11.34 16.84 0.93
N PRO A 113 12.36 16.15 1.47
CA PRO A 113 12.59 16.02 2.91
C PRO A 113 12.83 17.38 3.61
N GLY A 114 13.28 18.40 2.87
CA GLY A 114 13.43 19.76 3.37
C GLY A 114 14.07 20.69 2.33
N GLY A 115 13.72 21.98 2.38
CA GLY A 115 14.23 22.97 1.42
C GLY A 115 13.82 22.66 -0.03
N ASN A 116 14.81 22.68 -0.94
CA ASN A 116 14.67 22.36 -2.36
C ASN A 116 15.26 20.99 -2.72
N LEU A 117 15.66 20.17 -1.74
CA LEU A 117 16.19 18.83 -2.02
C LEU A 117 15.06 17.94 -2.55
N LYS A 118 15.32 17.28 -3.68
CA LYS A 118 14.41 16.40 -4.39
C LYS A 118 14.99 15.00 -4.47
N ASP A 119 14.43 14.10 -3.66
CA ASP A 119 14.70 12.66 -3.72
C ASP A 119 13.81 12.04 -4.81
N SER A 120 14.36 11.13 -5.61
CA SER A 120 13.66 10.56 -6.76
C SER A 120 13.65 9.05 -6.71
N CYS A 121 12.46 8.47 -6.88
CA CYS A 121 12.24 7.05 -7.11
C CYS A 121 11.46 6.92 -8.42
N LEU A 122 12.17 6.70 -9.51
CA LEU A 122 11.56 6.68 -10.85
C LEU A 122 10.95 5.31 -11.14
N ASN A 123 9.91 5.28 -11.98
CA ASN A 123 9.28 4.04 -12.46
C ASN A 123 9.04 3.01 -11.34
N SER A 124 8.43 3.48 -10.25
CA SER A 124 8.32 2.72 -9.02
C SER A 124 7.08 1.83 -8.98
N ALA A 125 7.23 0.72 -8.27
CA ALA A 125 6.18 -0.23 -7.92
C ALA A 125 6.30 -0.55 -6.44
N GLY A 126 5.17 -0.80 -5.77
CA GLY A 126 5.16 -0.90 -4.32
C GLY A 126 4.10 -1.81 -3.73
N ASN A 127 4.14 -1.87 -2.41
CA ASN A 127 3.11 -2.44 -1.57
C ASN A 127 2.40 -1.34 -0.76
N VAL A 128 1.15 -1.58 -0.39
CA VAL A 128 0.42 -0.74 0.55
C VAL A 128 -0.23 -1.59 1.64
N SER A 129 -0.20 -1.09 2.86
CA SER A 129 -0.92 -1.63 4.00
C SER A 129 -1.71 -0.53 4.70
N TRP A 130 -2.85 -0.88 5.27
CA TRP A 130 -3.74 0.05 5.97
C TRP A 130 -3.90 -0.38 7.41
N GLU A 131 -3.86 0.61 8.30
CA GLU A 131 -4.01 0.41 9.72
C GLU A 131 -5.12 1.30 10.27
N PHE A 132 -6.09 0.65 10.91
CA PHE A 132 -7.23 1.30 11.57
C PHE A 132 -7.02 1.19 13.07
N MET A 133 -6.64 2.29 13.69
CA MET A 133 -6.55 2.43 15.15
C MET A 133 -7.68 3.29 15.69
N PRO A 134 -8.26 2.94 16.86
CA PRO A 134 -9.42 3.63 17.39
C PRO A 134 -9.09 5.08 17.71
N GLY A 135 -9.89 6.00 17.18
CA GLY A 135 -9.74 7.44 17.40
C GLY A 135 -8.61 8.11 16.62
N GLN A 136 -7.94 7.39 15.71
CA GLN A 136 -6.88 7.93 14.85
C GLN A 136 -7.30 7.93 13.38
N PRO A 137 -6.76 8.84 12.55
CA PRO A 137 -6.87 8.74 11.09
C PRO A 137 -6.35 7.40 10.60
N VAL A 138 -7.01 6.83 9.59
CA VAL A 138 -6.51 5.61 8.94
C VAL A 138 -5.25 5.94 8.16
N ILE A 139 -4.18 5.18 8.41
CA ILE A 139 -2.89 5.38 7.75
C ILE A 139 -2.69 4.27 6.72
N ALA A 140 -2.50 4.66 5.46
CA ALA A 140 -1.99 3.83 4.39
C ALA A 140 -0.45 3.95 4.38
N ARG A 141 0.26 2.88 4.71
CA ARG A 141 1.73 2.81 4.64
C ARG A 141 2.12 2.27 3.28
N TYR A 142 2.92 3.04 2.56
CA TYR A 142 3.45 2.68 1.26
C TYR A 142 4.93 2.34 1.35
N ASP A 143 5.31 1.29 0.64
CA ASP A 143 6.68 0.86 0.45
C ASP A 143 6.95 0.65 -1.04
N PHE A 144 7.72 1.56 -1.64
CA PHE A 144 8.03 1.56 -3.06
C PHE A 144 9.49 1.19 -3.32
N ALA A 145 9.72 0.44 -4.39
CA ALA A 145 11.01 0.30 -5.02
C ALA A 145 10.94 0.87 -6.44
N GLY A 146 12.03 1.44 -6.92
CA GLY A 146 12.11 2.01 -8.26
C GLY A 146 13.55 2.22 -8.71
N GLU A 147 13.69 2.88 -9.85
CA GLU A 147 14.98 3.27 -10.40
C GLU A 147 15.54 4.48 -9.66
N PHE A 148 16.84 4.42 -9.39
CA PHE A 148 17.56 5.55 -8.83
C PHE A 148 17.67 6.67 -9.85
N ALA A 149 17.58 7.91 -9.37
CA ALA A 149 17.97 9.10 -10.09
C ALA A 149 18.69 10.06 -9.14
N ASP A 150 19.58 10.88 -9.71
CA ASP A 150 20.39 11.80 -8.93
C ASP A 150 19.54 12.72 -8.07
N ILE A 151 19.99 12.93 -6.84
CA ILE A 151 19.38 13.90 -5.93
C ILE A 151 19.63 15.29 -6.51
N THR A 152 18.55 16.03 -6.76
CA THR A 152 18.61 17.37 -7.37
C THR A 152 18.09 18.43 -6.43
N SER A 153 18.37 19.69 -6.75
CA SER A 153 17.73 20.84 -6.11
C SER A 153 16.64 21.39 -7.04
N SER A 154 15.38 21.26 -6.64
CA SER A 154 14.21 21.79 -7.36
C SER A 154 13.27 22.49 -6.38
N PRO A 155 12.65 23.62 -6.75
CA PRO A 155 11.58 24.18 -5.96
C PRO A 155 10.47 23.14 -5.76
N VAL A 156 9.89 23.14 -4.56
CA VAL A 156 8.78 22.27 -4.20
C VAL A 156 7.55 22.67 -5.00
N THR A 157 7.01 21.77 -5.81
CA THR A 157 5.71 21.96 -6.47
C THR A 157 4.58 21.96 -5.45
N ALA A 158 3.52 22.73 -5.69
CA ALA A 158 2.36 22.78 -4.80
C ALA A 158 1.80 21.34 -4.60
N PRO A 159 1.46 20.94 -3.35
CA PRO A 159 0.92 19.61 -3.12
C PRO A 159 -0.38 19.42 -3.89
N LEU A 160 -0.62 18.21 -4.39
CA LEU A 160 -1.94 17.75 -4.85
C LEU A 160 -2.91 17.87 -3.67
N GLY A 161 -3.61 19.00 -3.60
CA GLY A 161 -4.53 19.29 -2.51
C GLY A 161 -5.83 18.55 -2.69
N THR A 162 -6.15 17.62 -1.79
CA THR A 162 -7.56 17.25 -1.59
C THR A 162 -8.14 18.09 -0.46
N SER A 163 -9.36 18.59 -0.66
CA SER A 163 -10.03 19.49 0.28
C SER A 163 -10.64 18.74 1.48
N ALA A 164 -10.84 17.43 1.34
CA ALA A 164 -11.36 16.58 2.41
C ALA A 164 -10.43 16.53 3.63
N ARG A 165 -10.96 16.16 4.80
CA ARG A 165 -10.16 15.89 5.99
C ARG A 165 -10.08 14.37 6.21
N PRO A 166 -8.91 13.82 6.60
CA PRO A 166 -8.79 12.44 7.00
C PRO A 166 -9.83 12.05 8.03
N VAL A 167 -10.44 10.90 7.81
CA VAL A 167 -11.47 10.38 8.69
C VAL A 167 -10.81 9.55 9.77
N CYS A 168 -11.10 9.86 11.03
CA CYS A 168 -10.67 9.03 12.15
C CYS A 168 -11.52 7.77 12.23
N ALA A 169 -10.91 6.62 12.53
CA ALA A 169 -11.61 5.37 12.79
C ALA A 169 -12.33 5.45 14.15
N LYS A 170 -13.53 6.05 14.15
CA LYS A 170 -14.41 6.20 15.32
C LYS A 170 -15.84 5.90 14.92
N GLY A 171 -16.54 5.11 15.74
CA GLY A 171 -17.89 4.63 15.40
C GLY A 171 -17.90 3.72 14.17
N LEU A 172 -16.75 3.15 13.82
CA LEU A 172 -16.59 2.25 12.70
C LEU A 172 -17.21 0.90 13.05
N ALA A 173 -18.18 0.48 12.24
CA ALA A 173 -18.75 -0.85 12.30
C ALA A 173 -18.15 -1.68 11.16
N LEU A 174 -17.62 -2.86 11.52
CA LEU A 174 -17.17 -3.86 10.58
C LEU A 174 -18.28 -4.90 10.46
N THR A 175 -18.72 -5.20 9.24
CA THR A 175 -19.62 -6.34 9.02
C THR A 175 -18.79 -7.53 8.55
N LEU A 176 -18.84 -8.61 9.33
CA LEU A 176 -18.19 -9.87 9.05
C LEU A 176 -19.26 -10.97 9.09
N LYS A 177 -19.43 -11.75 8.01
CA LYS A 177 -20.45 -12.83 7.93
C LYS A 177 -21.87 -12.34 8.28
N SER A 178 -22.23 -11.13 7.84
CA SER A 178 -23.50 -10.47 8.16
C SER A 178 -23.71 -10.14 9.65
N LYS A 179 -22.66 -10.19 10.47
CA LYS A 179 -22.66 -9.72 11.85
C LYS A 179 -21.87 -8.43 11.95
N THR A 180 -22.42 -7.45 12.66
CA THR A 180 -21.70 -6.20 12.95
C THR A 180 -20.84 -6.38 14.18
N ILE A 181 -19.55 -6.12 14.04
CA ILE A 181 -18.54 -6.16 15.10
C ILE A 181 -17.83 -4.82 15.24
N VAL A 182 -17.34 -4.56 16.45
CA VAL A 182 -16.57 -3.37 16.79
C VAL A 182 -15.13 -3.80 17.06
N PRO A 183 -14.22 -3.62 16.08
CA PRO A 183 -12.83 -4.04 16.23
C PRO A 183 -12.01 -3.07 17.07
N LYS A 184 -11.06 -3.62 17.85
CA LYS A 184 -10.01 -2.85 18.54
C LYS A 184 -8.93 -2.39 17.57
N ARG A 185 -8.66 -3.17 16.53
CA ARG A 185 -7.74 -2.85 15.44
C ARG A 185 -8.16 -3.59 14.17
N ILE A 186 -7.92 -2.96 13.02
CA ILE A 186 -7.99 -3.61 11.72
C ILE A 186 -6.68 -3.37 10.98
N GLY A 187 -6.12 -4.42 10.40
CA GLY A 187 -5.02 -4.36 9.45
C GLY A 187 -5.47 -4.91 8.10
N ILE A 188 -5.15 -4.22 7.01
CA ILE A 188 -5.27 -4.74 5.65
C ILE A 188 -3.91 -4.62 4.99
N ASN A 189 -3.45 -5.64 4.27
CA ASN A 189 -2.22 -5.57 3.50
C ASN A 189 -2.47 -6.20 2.13
N LEU A 190 -1.94 -5.60 1.05
CA LEU A 190 -1.98 -6.25 -0.26
C LEU A 190 -0.98 -7.41 -0.38
N ASN A 191 0.06 -7.41 0.46
CA ASN A 191 1.19 -8.32 0.40
C ASN A 191 1.72 -8.49 -1.04
N ASN A 192 1.95 -7.36 -1.70
CA ASN A 192 2.58 -7.35 -3.02
C ASN A 192 4.03 -7.83 -2.91
N THR A 193 4.42 -8.78 -3.74
CA THR A 193 5.81 -9.18 -3.94
C THR A 193 6.39 -8.41 -5.12
N LEU A 194 7.51 -7.72 -4.90
CA LEU A 194 8.26 -7.02 -5.95
C LEU A 194 9.40 -7.90 -6.46
N ASP A 195 9.55 -7.98 -7.78
CA ASP A 195 10.78 -8.48 -8.42
C ASP A 195 11.79 -7.34 -8.46
N SER A 196 12.59 -7.17 -7.40
CA SER A 196 13.60 -6.10 -7.30
C SER A 196 14.86 -6.59 -6.57
N PRO A 197 16.08 -6.27 -7.05
CA PRO A 197 16.38 -5.48 -8.25
C PRO A 197 16.33 -6.32 -9.54
N ARG A 198 15.77 -5.76 -10.62
CA ARG A 198 15.78 -6.38 -11.95
C ARG A 198 17.00 -5.93 -12.71
N TYR A 199 18.07 -6.72 -12.68
CA TYR A 199 19.32 -6.36 -13.36
C TYR A 199 19.12 -6.23 -14.88
N ASN A 200 19.63 -5.14 -15.44
CA ASN A 200 19.60 -4.86 -16.87
C ASN A 200 20.88 -4.18 -17.31
N ILE A 201 21.66 -4.86 -18.15
CA ILE A 201 22.94 -4.36 -18.68
C ILE A 201 22.74 -3.10 -19.54
N ALA A 202 21.58 -2.96 -20.20
CA ALA A 202 21.26 -1.76 -20.98
C ALA A 202 20.70 -0.61 -20.12
N GLY A 203 20.35 -0.86 -18.86
CA GLY A 203 19.83 0.17 -17.96
C GLY A 203 20.93 1.12 -17.49
N THR A 204 20.62 2.42 -17.42
CA THR A 204 21.58 3.47 -17.04
C THR A 204 22.25 3.19 -15.69
N HIS A 205 21.51 2.59 -14.75
CA HIS A 205 22.00 2.22 -13.42
C HIS A 205 22.12 0.70 -13.24
N GLY A 206 22.21 -0.07 -14.33
CA GLY A 206 22.31 -1.52 -14.29
C GLY A 206 21.01 -2.23 -13.88
N VAL A 207 19.87 -1.53 -13.84
CA VAL A 207 18.56 -2.03 -13.43
C VAL A 207 17.47 -1.65 -14.44
N SER A 208 16.37 -2.40 -14.41
CA SER A 208 15.08 -2.11 -15.01
C SER A 208 14.05 -1.78 -13.92
N PRO A 209 12.90 -1.16 -14.28
CA PRO A 209 11.83 -0.90 -13.33
C PRO A 209 11.32 -2.19 -12.67
N PRO A 210 11.08 -2.20 -11.34
CA PRO A 210 10.51 -3.34 -10.64
C PRO A 210 9.07 -3.58 -11.08
N LEU A 211 8.64 -4.84 -10.96
CA LEU A 211 7.26 -5.26 -11.23
C LEU A 211 6.68 -5.92 -9.99
N VAL A 212 5.38 -5.76 -9.78
CA VAL A 212 4.62 -6.56 -8.81
C VAL A 212 4.39 -7.93 -9.45
N VAL A 213 4.98 -8.98 -8.88
CA VAL A 213 4.92 -10.36 -9.43
C VAL A 213 3.90 -11.24 -8.74
N ASN A 214 3.46 -10.84 -7.55
CA ASN A 214 2.43 -11.56 -6.80
C ASN A 214 1.69 -10.56 -5.91
N GLN A 215 0.42 -10.84 -5.66
CA GLN A 215 -0.45 -10.06 -4.78
C GLN A 215 -1.28 -11.05 -3.95
N GLN A 216 -1.14 -11.00 -2.63
CA GLN A 216 -1.80 -11.93 -1.71
C GLN A 216 -2.46 -11.16 -0.57
N PRO A 217 -3.57 -10.45 -0.82
CA PRO A 217 -4.10 -9.56 0.17
C PRO A 217 -4.54 -10.33 1.42
N SER A 218 -4.23 -9.76 2.58
CA SER A 218 -4.62 -10.30 3.88
C SER A 218 -5.31 -9.24 4.71
N PHE A 219 -6.16 -9.72 5.61
CA PHE A 219 -6.93 -8.91 6.54
C PHE A 219 -6.73 -9.44 7.96
N GLU A 220 -6.56 -8.56 8.91
CA GLU A 220 -6.42 -8.89 10.32
C GLU A 220 -7.41 -8.06 11.12
N VAL A 221 -8.17 -8.74 11.99
CA VAL A 221 -9.08 -8.09 12.93
C VAL A 221 -8.72 -8.51 14.35
N THR A 222 -8.61 -7.51 15.22
CA THR A 222 -8.41 -7.70 16.66
C THR A 222 -9.69 -7.31 17.40
N LEU A 223 -10.20 -8.22 18.23
CA LEU A 223 -11.45 -8.06 18.97
C LEU A 223 -11.25 -8.34 20.46
N GLU A 224 -12.02 -7.66 21.29
CA GLU A 224 -12.13 -7.96 22.73
C GLU A 224 -13.22 -9.01 22.96
N LEU A 225 -12.97 -10.00 23.83
CA LEU A 225 -14.00 -10.94 24.27
C LEU A 225 -15.01 -10.23 25.19
N PRO A 226 -16.34 -10.47 25.04
CA PRO A 226 -16.94 -11.78 24.74
C PRO A 226 -17.47 -11.96 23.30
N ALA A 227 -17.00 -11.21 22.29
CA ALA A 227 -17.46 -11.33 20.90
C ALA A 227 -17.35 -12.74 20.27
N LEU A 228 -16.66 -13.69 20.93
CA LEU A 228 -16.60 -15.11 20.54
C LEU A 228 -17.97 -15.81 20.59
N THR A 229 -18.93 -15.36 21.40
CA THR A 229 -20.29 -15.95 21.38
C THR A 229 -21.08 -15.58 20.13
N ASP A 230 -20.73 -14.48 19.45
CA ASP A 230 -21.46 -13.99 18.28
C ASP A 230 -20.82 -14.43 16.95
N ILE A 231 -19.50 -14.65 16.93
CA ILE A 231 -18.76 -15.14 15.77
C ILE A 231 -17.94 -16.38 16.15
N ALA A 232 -18.30 -17.51 15.55
CA ALA A 232 -17.70 -18.81 15.82
C ALA A 232 -16.39 -19.01 15.04
N PHE A 233 -15.36 -18.19 15.29
CA PHE A 233 -14.09 -18.20 14.54
C PHE A 233 -13.45 -19.59 14.39
N ILE A 234 -13.47 -20.41 15.45
CA ILE A 234 -12.89 -21.76 15.43
C ILE A 234 -13.74 -22.71 14.59
N THR A 235 -15.06 -22.67 14.74
CA THR A 235 -15.97 -23.49 13.93
C THR A 235 -15.88 -23.11 12.47
N ASP A 236 -15.79 -21.82 12.17
CA ASP A 236 -15.67 -21.29 10.82
C ASP A 236 -14.33 -21.69 10.18
N PHE A 237 -13.24 -21.70 10.97
CA PHE A 237 -11.95 -22.24 10.53
C PHE A 237 -12.05 -23.73 10.15
N VAL A 238 -12.60 -24.56 11.04
CA VAL A 238 -12.72 -26.02 10.82
C VAL A 238 -13.65 -26.34 9.64
N ALA A 239 -14.66 -25.50 9.42
CA ALA A 239 -15.61 -25.66 8.33
C ALA A 239 -15.18 -24.97 7.03
N GLU A 240 -14.01 -24.34 6.98
CA GLU A 240 -13.50 -23.60 5.82
C GLU A 240 -14.51 -22.56 5.31
N THR A 241 -15.18 -21.88 6.26
CA THR A 241 -16.25 -20.94 5.94
C THR A 241 -15.68 -19.67 5.34
N LYS A 242 -16.22 -19.28 4.19
CA LYS A 242 -15.91 -18.01 3.54
C LYS A 242 -16.66 -16.85 4.18
N HIS A 243 -16.00 -15.70 4.24
CA HIS A 243 -16.52 -14.49 4.85
C HIS A 243 -16.52 -13.32 3.87
N THR A 244 -17.52 -12.45 4.05
CA THR A 244 -17.60 -11.11 3.47
C THR A 244 -17.15 -10.09 4.49
N LEU A 245 -16.33 -9.15 4.03
CA LEU A 245 -15.82 -7.99 4.73
C LEU A 245 -16.51 -6.74 4.16
N HIS A 246 -17.13 -5.94 5.03
CA HIS A 246 -17.67 -4.62 4.68
C HIS A 246 -17.35 -3.59 5.76
N ILE A 247 -16.67 -2.51 5.38
CA ILE A 247 -16.30 -1.38 6.25
C ILE A 247 -16.70 -0.09 5.55
N VAL A 248 -17.36 0.82 6.27
CA VAL A 248 -17.65 2.18 5.77
C VAL A 248 -16.98 3.19 6.68
N LEU A 249 -15.99 3.91 6.14
CA LEU A 249 -15.29 4.99 6.81
C LEU A 249 -15.84 6.35 6.34
N GLY A 250 -16.30 7.15 7.29
CA GLY A 250 -16.80 8.50 7.03
C GLY A 250 -18.29 8.53 6.69
N SER A 251 -18.84 9.73 6.62
CA SER A 251 -20.27 9.98 6.36
C SER A 251 -20.52 11.19 5.47
N VAL A 252 -19.48 11.90 5.05
CA VAL A 252 -19.57 13.11 4.22
C VAL A 252 -19.30 12.72 2.78
N ALA A 253 -20.22 13.06 1.87
CA ALA A 253 -20.05 12.86 0.43
C ALA A 253 -18.74 13.45 -0.09
N GLY A 254 -18.04 12.71 -0.95
CA GLY A 254 -16.69 13.01 -1.43
C GLY A 254 -15.58 12.60 -0.45
N ASN A 255 -15.92 12.01 0.70
CA ASN A 255 -15.00 11.57 1.74
C ASN A 255 -15.49 10.28 2.45
N ILE A 256 -16.39 9.53 1.81
CA ILE A 256 -16.78 8.19 2.25
C ILE A 256 -15.84 7.20 1.56
N ILE A 257 -15.26 6.29 2.35
CA ILE A 257 -14.40 5.22 1.87
C ILE A 257 -15.03 3.91 2.29
N THR A 258 -15.55 3.17 1.33
CA THR A 258 -16.10 1.83 1.55
C THR A 258 -15.05 0.80 1.16
N ILE A 259 -14.85 -0.19 2.02
CA ILE A 259 -13.96 -1.31 1.79
C ILE A 259 -14.80 -2.57 1.78
N ASP A 260 -14.79 -3.24 0.64
CA ASP A 260 -15.57 -4.45 0.39
C ASP A 260 -14.65 -5.55 -0.08
N CYS A 261 -14.89 -6.76 0.40
CA CYS A 261 -14.32 -7.93 -0.22
C CYS A 261 -15.02 -9.22 0.23
N ASP A 262 -15.09 -10.19 -0.67
CA ASP A 262 -15.66 -11.52 -0.42
C ASP A 262 -14.61 -12.63 -0.48
N GLY A 263 -14.93 -13.79 0.07
CA GLY A 263 -14.17 -15.02 -0.17
C GLY A 263 -12.96 -15.24 0.73
N TYR A 264 -12.85 -14.53 1.84
CA TYR A 264 -11.76 -14.80 2.80
C TYR A 264 -12.09 -15.97 3.68
N MET A 265 -11.06 -16.75 3.98
CA MET A 265 -11.09 -17.73 5.05
C MET A 265 -10.20 -17.23 6.18
N ASN A 266 -10.64 -17.41 7.42
CA ASN A 266 -9.79 -17.11 8.55
C ASN A 266 -8.71 -18.18 8.71
N ALA A 267 -7.52 -17.78 9.16
CA ALA A 267 -6.56 -18.68 9.76
C ALA A 267 -7.00 -19.06 11.19
N MET A 268 -6.27 -19.99 11.81
CA MET A 268 -6.49 -20.35 13.20
C MET A 268 -6.37 -19.10 14.10
N PRO A 269 -7.46 -18.66 14.76
CA PRO A 269 -7.45 -17.44 15.54
C PRO A 269 -6.49 -17.56 16.73
N GLN A 270 -5.78 -16.48 17.02
CA GLN A 270 -4.88 -16.40 18.16
C GLN A 270 -5.60 -15.76 19.34
N ILE A 271 -5.56 -16.41 20.50
CA ILE A 271 -6.16 -15.91 21.73
C ILE A 271 -5.02 -15.54 22.66
N THR A 272 -4.98 -14.27 23.07
CA THR A 272 -3.95 -13.73 23.94
C THR A 272 -4.59 -12.90 25.06
N GLU A 273 -3.84 -12.67 26.12
CA GLU A 273 -4.20 -11.69 27.14
C GLU A 273 -3.49 -10.37 26.83
N GLY A 274 -4.24 -9.27 26.86
CA GLY A 274 -3.71 -7.92 26.69
C GLY A 274 -4.54 -6.92 27.47
N ASP A 275 -3.87 -6.02 28.21
CA ASP A 275 -4.52 -5.02 29.07
C ASP A 275 -5.49 -5.61 30.12
N GLY A 276 -5.24 -6.85 30.59
CA GLY A 276 -6.12 -7.56 31.53
C GLY A 276 -7.43 -8.05 30.91
N LEU A 277 -7.56 -7.96 29.58
CA LEU A 277 -8.70 -8.46 28.80
C LEU A 277 -8.22 -9.57 27.87
N ILE A 278 -9.11 -10.50 27.54
CA ILE A 278 -8.79 -11.54 26.56
C ILE A 278 -9.08 -10.96 25.17
N ILE A 279 -8.07 -11.02 24.32
CA ILE A 279 -8.07 -10.50 22.96
C ILE A 279 -8.03 -11.68 21.98
N ILE A 280 -8.83 -11.60 20.93
CA ILE A 280 -8.77 -12.51 19.79
C ILE A 280 -8.22 -11.74 18.61
N THR A 281 -7.21 -12.32 17.97
CA THR A 281 -6.74 -11.87 16.65
C THR A 281 -7.10 -12.93 15.63
N ALA A 282 -7.91 -12.55 14.65
CA ALA A 282 -8.25 -13.39 13.52
C ALA A 282 -7.62 -12.79 12.25
N THR A 283 -6.72 -13.55 11.64
CA THR A 283 -6.14 -13.23 10.33
C THR A 283 -6.95 -13.94 9.27
N TYR A 284 -7.09 -13.32 8.12
CA TYR A 284 -7.89 -13.77 6.99
C TYR A 284 -7.05 -13.65 5.74
N ASP A 285 -6.94 -14.75 5.02
CA ASP A 285 -6.24 -14.80 3.75
C ASP A 285 -7.27 -14.85 2.62
N MET A 286 -7.02 -14.10 1.55
CA MET A 286 -7.87 -14.16 0.36
C MET A 286 -7.68 -15.50 -0.35
N SER A 287 -8.76 -16.29 -0.42
CA SER A 287 -8.86 -17.43 -1.32
C SER A 287 -9.80 -17.06 -2.47
N TRP A 288 -9.23 -16.72 -3.62
CA TRP A 288 -10.03 -16.29 -4.77
C TRP A 288 -10.79 -17.46 -5.40
N ILE A 289 -12.08 -17.25 -5.69
CA ILE A 289 -12.89 -18.06 -6.60
C ILE A 289 -13.57 -17.12 -7.60
N ASP A 290 -13.72 -17.55 -8.85
CA ASP A 290 -14.48 -16.83 -9.87
C ASP A 290 -15.87 -16.46 -9.37
N GLY A 291 -16.16 -15.15 -9.33
CA GLY A 291 -17.44 -14.60 -8.87
C GLY A 291 -17.43 -13.88 -7.51
N ASP A 292 -16.38 -14.04 -6.69
CA ASP A 292 -16.21 -13.29 -5.44
C ASP A 292 -15.82 -11.83 -5.72
N THR A 293 -16.37 -10.87 -4.95
CA THR A 293 -15.92 -9.47 -5.00
C THR A 293 -14.47 -9.38 -4.55
N LYS A 294 -13.58 -8.97 -5.46
CA LYS A 294 -12.16 -8.73 -5.16
C LYS A 294 -12.02 -7.60 -4.15
N LEU A 295 -10.90 -7.55 -3.42
CA LEU A 295 -10.65 -6.48 -2.45
C LEU A 295 -10.73 -5.14 -3.17
N GLN A 296 -11.67 -4.31 -2.75
CA GLN A 296 -11.93 -3.03 -3.38
C GLN A 296 -12.14 -1.92 -2.36
N PHE A 297 -11.65 -0.74 -2.73
CA PHE A 297 -11.82 0.51 -2.04
C PHE A 297 -12.65 1.43 -2.92
N VAL A 298 -13.82 1.85 -2.44
CA VAL A 298 -14.76 2.70 -3.17
C VAL A 298 -14.86 4.05 -2.49
N TYR A 299 -14.45 5.10 -3.20
CA TYR A 299 -14.50 6.49 -2.75
C TYR A 299 -15.78 7.15 -3.27
N THR A 300 -16.60 7.71 -2.36
CA THR A 300 -17.87 8.40 -2.67
C THR A 300 -18.08 9.65 -1.82
#